data_AF-A0A2V8GRP8-F1
#
_entry.id   AF-A0A2V8GRP8-F1
#
_cell.length_a   1.000
_cell.length_b   1.000
_cell.length_c   1.000
_cell.angle_alpha   90.00
_cell.angle_beta   90.00
_cell.angle_gamma   90.00
#
_symmetry.space_group_name_H-M   'P 1'
#
loop_
_entity.id
_entity.type
_entity.pdbx_description
1 polymer ?
#
loop_
_entity_poly.entity_id
_entity_poly.type
_entity_poly.pdbx_seq_one_letter_code
_entity_poly.pdbx_strand_id
1 'polypeptide(L)' 'MKYTHIVLSIAAMALCASLAHAQAAPDFSKVEIKANKVTDKFYTLDGQGGTIGVLFGPDGV' A
#
# COMPACT_ATOMS: atom_id res chain seq x y z
N MET A 1 28.52 -31.81 -14.64
CA MET A 1 28.73 -30.42 -14.14
C MET A 1 28.02 -29.36 -14.99
N LYS A 2 28.20 -29.29 -16.32
CA LYS A 2 27.67 -28.18 -17.13
C LYS A 2 26.13 -28.02 -17.08
N TYR A 3 25.38 -29.12 -17.06
CA TYR A 3 23.91 -29.11 -16.96
C TYR A 3 23.39 -28.88 -15.54
N THR A 4 24.16 -29.26 -14.51
CA THR A 4 23.79 -29.06 -13.10
C THR A 4 23.65 -27.58 -12.76
N HIS A 5 24.56 -26.74 -13.27
CA HIS A 5 24.49 -25.29 -13.07
C HIS A 5 23.31 -24.67 -13.81
N ILE A 6 22.99 -25.13 -15.03
CA ILE A 6 21.84 -24.64 -15.81
C ILE A 6 20.52 -24.95 -15.09
N VAL A 7 20.36 -26.18 -14.59
CA VAL A 7 19.16 -26.59 -13.85
C VAL A 7 19.02 -25.78 -12.56
N LEU A 8 20.11 -25.54 -11.84
CA LEU A 8 20.11 -24.75 -10.62
C LEU A 8 19.71 -23.28 -10.89
N SER A 9 20.21 -22.68 -11.98
CA SER A 9 19.84 -21.32 -12.37
C SER A 9 18.37 -21.18 -12.75
N ILE A 10 17.80 -22.17 -13.45
CA ILE A 10 16.37 -22.17 -13.81
C ILE A 10 15.50 -22.31 -12.56
N ALA A 11 15.87 -23.20 -11.63
CA ALA A 11 15.15 -23.40 -10.37
C ALA A 11 15.17 -22.13 -9.49
N ALA A 12 16.32 -21.45 -9.41
CA ALA A 12 16.44 -20.18 -8.69
C ALA A 12 15.56 -19.08 -9.30
N MET A 13 15.53 -18.98 -10.64
CA MET A 13 14.72 -17.97 -11.33
C MET A 13 13.22 -18.22 -11.17
N ALA A 14 12.78 -19.49 -11.20
CA ALA A 14 11.40 -19.86 -10.92
C ALA A 14 10.97 -19.51 -9.49
N LEU A 15 11.88 -19.67 -8.51
CA LEU A 15 11.63 -19.31 -7.12
C LEU A 15 11.55 -17.78 -6.91
N CYS A 16 12.37 -17.00 -7.61
CA CYS A 16 12.28 -15.54 -7.54
C CYS A 16 10.99 -15.01 -8.19
N ALA A 17 10.52 -15.64 -9.27
CA ALA A 17 9.28 -15.26 -9.94
C ALA A 17 8.04 -15.48 -9.06
N SER A 18 8.00 -16.50 -8.20
CA SER A 18 6.86 -16.75 -7.32
C SER A 18 6.74 -15.71 -6.19
N LEU A 19 7.86 -15.14 -5.72
CA LEU A 19 7.85 -14.08 -4.71
C LEU A 19 7.28 -12.76 -5.24
N ALA A 20 7.41 -12.49 -6.54
CA ALA A 20 6.82 -11.31 -7.18
C ALA A 20 5.27 -11.34 -7.16
N HIS A 21 4.66 -12.53 -7.17
CA HIS A 21 3.21 -12.70 -7.13
C HIS A 21 2.61 -12.50 -5.73
N ALA A 22 3.44 -12.47 -4.68
CA ALA A 22 3.00 -12.20 -3.31
C ALA A 22 2.74 -10.70 -3.06
N GLN A 23 3.15 -9.82 -3.97
CA GLN A 23 2.80 -8.40 -3.96
C GLN A 23 1.45 -8.19 -4.65
N ALA A 24 0.38 -8.80 -4.13
CA ALA A 24 -0.96 -8.51 -4.60
C ALA A 24 -1.24 -7.00 -4.42
N ALA A 25 -1.94 -6.39 -5.39
CA ALA A 25 -2.37 -5.01 -5.23
C ALA A 25 -3.17 -4.87 -3.92
N PRO A 26 -2.98 -3.79 -3.14
CA PRO A 26 -3.71 -3.61 -1.90
C PRO A 26 -5.22 -3.69 -2.15
N ASP A 27 -5.93 -4.44 -1.31
CA ASP A 27 -7.38 -4.52 -1.38
C ASP A 27 -8.00 -3.24 -0.79
N PHE A 28 -8.36 -2.31 -1.67
CA PHE A 28 -8.99 -1.05 -1.28
C PHE A 28 -10.50 -1.19 -1.00
N SER A 29 -11.11 -2.34 -1.27
CA SER A 29 -12.57 -2.52 -1.08
C SER A 29 -13.01 -2.43 0.39
N LYS A 30 -12.06 -2.57 1.32
CA LYS A 30 -12.27 -2.51 2.77
C LYS A 30 -11.66 -1.27 3.42
N VAL A 31 -11.10 -0.36 2.63
CA VAL A 31 -10.49 0.85 3.16
C VAL A 31 -11.57 1.87 3.51
N GLU A 32 -11.53 2.33 4.75
CA GLU A 32 -12.40 3.39 5.26
C GLU A 32 -11.55 4.63 5.59
N ILE A 33 -12.07 5.81 5.27
CA ILE A 33 -11.51 7.09 5.71
C ILE A 33 -12.36 7.60 6.86
N LYS A 34 -11.74 7.75 8.03
CA LYS A 34 -12.41 8.23 9.23
C LYS A 34 -12.13 9.71 9.43
N ALA A 35 -13.18 10.52 9.51
CA ALA A 35 -13.09 11.92 9.90
C ALA A 35 -13.20 12.07 11.42
N ASN A 36 -12.19 12.67 12.06
CA ASN A 36 -12.22 13.01 13.48
C ASN A 36 -12.23 14.53 13.64
N LYS A 37 -13.24 15.05 14.33
CA LYS A 37 -13.30 16.48 14.65
C LYS A 37 -12.27 16.81 15.73
N VAL A 38 -11.38 17.76 15.44
CA VAL A 38 -10.45 18.32 16.44
C VAL A 38 -11.03 19.60 17.03
N THR A 39 -11.47 20.51 16.16
CA THR A 39 -12.22 21.72 16.50
C THR A 39 -13.15 22.09 15.35
N ASP A 40 -13.93 23.17 15.46
CA ASP A 40 -15.01 23.53 14.53
C ASP A 40 -14.59 23.60 13.06
N LYS A 41 -13.35 24.02 12.79
CA LYS A 41 -12.80 24.17 11.42
C LYS A 41 -11.66 23.22 11.11
N PHE A 42 -11.35 22.29 12.00
CA PHE A 42 -10.18 21.42 11.86
C PHE A 42 -10.54 19.97 12.15
N TYR A 43 -10.26 19.10 11.18
CA TYR A 43 -10.48 17.66 11.26
C TYR A 43 -9.19 16.92 10.90
N THR A 44 -9.07 15.69 11.38
CA THR A 44 -8.13 14.72 10.82
C THR A 44 -8.89 13.68 10.01
N LEU A 45 -8.32 13.26 8.89
CA LEU A 45 -8.78 12.15 8.07
C LEU A 45 -7.77 11.01 8.21
N ASP A 46 -8.15 9.95 8.90
CA ASP A 46 -7.30 8.78 9.09
C ASP A 46 -7.67 7.70 8.06
N GLY A 47 -6.67 7.16 7.36
CA GLY A 47 -6.84 6.05 6.43
C GLY A 47 -5.57 5.21 6.30
N GLN A 48 -5.57 4.23 5.39
CA GLN A 48 -4.44 3.33 5.16
C GLN A 48 -3.14 4.08 4.75
N GLY A 49 -3.27 5.25 4.13
CA GLY A 49 -2.15 6.11 3.73
C GLY A 49 -1.59 7.01 4.84
N GLY A 50 -2.13 6.93 6.05
CA GLY A 50 -1.79 7.81 7.17
C GLY A 50 -2.86 8.86 7.46
N THR A 51 -2.48 9.87 8.24
CA THR A 51 -3.38 10.93 8.72
C THR A 51 -3.19 12.21 7.94
N ILE A 52 -4.29 12.78 7.44
CA ILE A 52 -4.32 14.10 6.79
C ILE A 52 -5.03 15.08 7.73
N GLY A 53 -4.45 16.27 7.92
CA GLY A 53 -5.13 17.39 8.59
C GLY A 53 -5.90 18.25 7.59
N VAL A 54 -7.14 18.60 7.90
CA VAL A 54 -8.02 19.42 7.06
C VAL A 54 -8.48 20.63 7.86
N LEU A 55 -7.95 21.80 7.53
CA LEU A 55 -8.42 23.10 8.03
C LEU A 55 -9.26 23.74 6.94
N PHE A 56 -10.45 24.27 7.26
CA PHE A 56 -11.31 24.89 6.25
C PHE A 56 -11.91 26.23 6.70
N GLY A 57 -12.22 27.08 5.73
CA GLY A 57 -12.80 28.40 5.91
C GLY A 57 -13.75 28.78 4.76
N PRO A 58 -14.23 30.03 4.74
CA PRO A 58 -15.16 30.53 3.72
C PRO A 58 -14.66 30.35 2.28
N ASP A 59 -13.33 30.38 2.09
CA ASP A 59 -12.69 30.31 0.77
C ASP A 59 -12.27 28.89 0.37
N GLY A 60 -12.49 27.88 1.24
CA GLY A 60 -12.17 26.48 0.96
C GLY A 60 -11.33 25.79 2.04
N VAL A 61 -10.63 24.73 1.61
CA VAL A 61 -9.68 23.92 2.38
C VAL A 61 -8.27 24.35 2.06
#